data_AF-M0FCV4-F1
#
_entry.id   AF-M0FCV4-F1
#
_cell.length_a   1.000
_cell.length_b   1.000
_cell.length_c   1.000
_cell.angle_alpha   90.00
_cell.angle_beta   90.00
_cell.angle_gamma   90.00
#
_symmetry.space_group_name_H-M   'P 1'
#
loop_
_entity.id
_entity.type
_entity.pdbx_description
1 polymer ?
#
loop_
_entity_poly.entity_id
_entity_poly.type
_entity_poly.pdbx_seq_one_letter_code
_entity_poly.pdbx_strand_id
1 'polypeptide(L)'
;MGDSEARAGDALDSDRPSLTRSDERLLAYLADVGADYQAFIAGNTGLYDDHVESRLTALADAGLVERVSGEAVYRVTDAGRDALRDDCPRWSD
;
A
#
# COMPACT_ATOMS: atom_id res chain seq x y z
N MET A 1 18.59 37.92 13.16
CA MET A 1 18.62 37.53 11.72
C MET A 1 18.73 36.02 11.66
N GLY A 2 17.71 35.36 11.07
CA GLY A 2 17.60 33.91 10.83
C GLY A 2 17.09 33.11 12.04
N ASP A 3 15.80 33.10 12.36
CA ASP A 3 14.72 32.31 11.75
C ASP A 3 15.00 30.79 11.67
N SER A 4 14.35 30.09 12.59
CA SER A 4 13.51 28.90 12.39
C SER A 4 13.86 27.96 11.23
N GLU A 5 14.17 26.71 11.54
CA GLU A 5 13.52 25.57 10.87
C GLU A 5 13.63 24.32 11.75
N ALA A 6 12.56 24.08 12.51
CA ALA A 6 12.32 22.80 13.14
C ALA A 6 12.18 21.74 12.02
N ARG A 7 13.17 20.86 11.86
CA ARG A 7 12.91 19.55 11.24
C ARG A 7 12.20 18.64 12.26
N ALA A 8 10.99 19.03 12.62
CA ALA A 8 10.01 18.15 13.23
C ALA A 8 9.21 17.53 12.08
N GLY A 9 9.70 16.44 11.50
CA GLY A 9 9.04 15.77 10.38
C GLY A 9 9.22 14.26 10.32
N ASP A 10 9.98 13.65 11.23
CA ASP A 10 10.33 12.21 11.17
C ASP A 10 10.05 11.52 12.52
N ALA A 11 8.95 11.87 13.18
CA ALA A 11 8.56 11.24 14.45
C ALA A 11 7.06 10.93 14.56
N LEU A 12 6.26 11.28 13.54
CA LEU A 12 4.80 11.07 13.55
C LEU A 12 4.35 9.80 12.80
N ASP A 13 5.28 9.04 12.23
CA ASP A 13 4.97 7.86 11.39
C ASP A 13 5.56 6.54 11.95
N SER A 14 6.17 6.56 13.14
CA SER A 14 6.83 5.35 13.71
C SER A 14 5.87 4.27 14.20
N ASP A 15 4.57 4.57 14.29
CA ASP A 15 3.52 3.59 14.65
C ASP A 15 2.80 3.01 13.42
N ARG A 16 3.05 3.54 12.22
CA ARG A 16 2.54 2.94 10.99
C ARG A 16 3.46 1.79 10.56
N PRO A 17 2.91 0.66 10.10
CA PRO A 17 3.72 -0.40 9.52
C PRO A 17 4.63 0.21 8.45
N SER A 18 5.94 -0.05 8.52
CA SER A 18 6.90 0.50 7.58
C SER A 18 6.62 -0.07 6.18
N LEU A 19 5.78 0.63 5.42
CA LEU A 19 5.44 0.27 4.05
C LEU A 19 6.69 0.42 3.19
N THR A 20 6.99 -0.63 2.44
CA THR A 20 8.02 -0.59 1.42
C THR A 20 7.47 0.09 0.17
N ARG A 21 8.35 0.55 -0.72
CA ARG A 21 7.98 1.05 -2.06
C ARG A 21 7.06 0.10 -2.82
N SER A 22 7.24 -1.22 -2.66
CA SER A 22 6.38 -2.23 -3.30
C SER A 22 4.98 -2.23 -2.71
N ASP A 23 4.84 -2.03 -1.39
CA ASP A 23 3.52 -1.98 -0.75
C ASP A 23 2.75 -0.74 -1.11
N GLU A 24 3.42 0.41 -1.08
CA GLU A 24 2.83 1.67 -1.53
C GLU A 24 2.30 1.52 -2.95
N ARG A 25 3.07 0.87 -3.83
CA ARG A 25 2.67 0.58 -5.22
C ARG A 25 1.45 -0.37 -5.30
N LEU A 26 1.44 -1.44 -4.50
CA LEU A 26 0.33 -2.40 -4.44
C LEU A 26 -0.95 -1.75 -3.90
N LEU A 27 -0.82 -1.00 -2.80
CA LEU A 27 -1.92 -0.27 -2.18
C LEU A 27 -2.46 0.83 -3.10
N ALA A 28 -1.59 1.58 -3.79
CA ALA A 28 -2.01 2.61 -4.73
C ALA A 28 -2.79 2.02 -5.92
N TYR A 29 -2.33 0.88 -6.46
CA TYR A 29 -3.06 0.14 -7.49
C TYR A 29 -4.44 -0.30 -6.98
N LEU A 30 -4.49 -0.98 -5.83
CA LEU A 30 -5.74 -1.45 -5.24
C LEU A 30 -6.65 -0.31 -4.77
N ALA A 31 -6.12 0.85 -4.41
CA ALA A 31 -6.89 2.04 -4.12
C ALA A 31 -7.61 2.58 -5.36
N ASP A 32 -6.97 2.49 -6.53
CA ASP A 32 -7.55 2.92 -7.80
C ASP A 32 -8.60 1.91 -8.32
N VAL A 33 -8.26 0.61 -8.36
CA VAL A 33 -9.15 -0.43 -8.92
C VAL A 33 -10.14 -1.03 -7.90
N GLY A 34 -9.89 -0.86 -6.60
CA GLY A 34 -10.70 -1.39 -5.51
C GLY A 34 -10.35 -2.82 -5.10
N ALA A 35 -10.57 -3.78 -5.99
CA ALA A 35 -10.30 -5.19 -5.76
C ALA A 35 -9.91 -5.91 -7.05
N ASP A 36 -8.88 -6.75 -7.00
CA ASP A 36 -8.39 -7.46 -8.18
C ASP A 36 -7.70 -8.78 -7.81
N TYR A 37 -7.49 -9.65 -8.81
CA TYR A 37 -6.77 -10.91 -8.62
C TYR A 37 -5.26 -10.69 -8.53
N GLN A 38 -4.59 -11.48 -7.71
CA GLN A 38 -3.13 -11.49 -7.55
C GLN A 38 -2.39 -11.47 -8.89
N ALA A 39 -2.79 -12.31 -9.84
CA ALA A 39 -2.15 -12.40 -11.15
C ALA A 39 -2.26 -11.09 -11.94
N PHE A 40 -3.40 -10.39 -11.87
CA PHE A 40 -3.57 -9.08 -12.51
C PHE A 40 -2.82 -7.99 -11.77
N ILE A 41 -2.83 -8.02 -10.43
CA ILE A 41 -2.03 -7.11 -9.60
C ILE A 41 -0.55 -7.23 -9.95
N ALA A 42 0.00 -8.45 -10.02
CA ALA A 42 1.38 -8.71 -10.38
C ALA A 42 1.71 -8.18 -11.79
N GLY A 43 0.85 -8.50 -12.77
CA GLY A 43 1.02 -8.06 -14.16
C GLY A 43 0.98 -6.53 -14.32
N ASN A 44 0.04 -5.86 -13.66
CA ASN A 44 -0.14 -4.40 -13.78
C ASN A 44 0.89 -3.62 -12.96
N THR A 45 1.31 -4.15 -11.81
CA THR A 45 2.36 -3.52 -10.99
C THR A 45 3.77 -3.81 -11.51
N GLY A 46 3.95 -4.84 -12.34
CA GLY A 46 5.26 -5.27 -12.84
C GLY A 46 6.10 -5.99 -11.78
N LEU A 47 5.45 -6.53 -10.74
CA LEU A 47 6.09 -7.28 -9.66
C LEU A 47 5.95 -8.79 -9.90
N TYR A 48 6.87 -9.57 -9.34
CA TYR A 48 6.81 -11.04 -9.41
C TYR A 48 5.67 -11.59 -8.54
N ASP A 49 4.95 -12.60 -9.04
CA ASP A 49 3.81 -13.21 -8.35
C ASP A 49 4.11 -13.62 -6.90
N ASP A 50 5.22 -14.36 -6.66
CA ASP A 50 5.61 -14.79 -5.31
C ASP A 50 5.89 -13.61 -4.37
N HIS A 51 6.44 -12.52 -4.93
CA HIS A 51 6.73 -11.31 -4.16
C HIS A 51 5.42 -10.59 -3.81
N VAL A 52 4.50 -10.47 -4.77
CA VAL A 52 3.19 -9.87 -4.60
C VAL A 52 2.38 -10.64 -3.57
N GLU A 53 2.34 -11.97 -3.65
CA GLU A 53 1.66 -12.82 -2.66
C GLU A 53 2.19 -12.57 -1.24
N SER A 54 3.51 -12.56 -1.08
CA SER A 54 4.14 -12.33 0.22
C SER A 54 3.82 -10.94 0.78
N ARG A 55 3.85 -9.89 -0.07
CA ARG A 55 3.50 -8.53 0.35
C ARG A 55 2.01 -8.40 0.66
N LEU A 56 1.12 -8.91 -0.19
CA LEU A 56 -0.32 -8.87 0.03
C LEU A 56 -0.73 -9.64 1.29
N THR A 57 -0.07 -10.76 1.59
CA THR A 57 -0.29 -11.50 2.84
C THR A 57 0.12 -10.66 4.05
N ALA A 58 1.27 -10.00 4.00
CA ALA A 58 1.71 -9.10 5.09
C ALA A 58 0.77 -7.89 5.26
N LEU A 59 0.29 -7.31 4.15
CA LEU A 59 -0.69 -6.23 4.17
C LEU A 59 -2.05 -6.70 4.71
N ALA A 60 -2.44 -7.95 4.42
CA ALA A 60 -3.67 -8.53 4.93
C ALA A 60 -3.60 -8.79 6.44
N ASP A 61 -2.45 -9.29 6.91
CA ASP A 61 -2.18 -9.49 8.35
C ASP A 61 -2.20 -8.14 9.11
N ALA A 62 -1.73 -7.07 8.46
CA ALA A 62 -1.82 -5.70 8.97
C ALA A 62 -3.22 -5.05 8.86
N GLY A 63 -4.20 -5.72 8.23
CA GLY A 63 -5.56 -5.19 8.04
C GLY A 63 -5.69 -4.09 6.97
N LEU A 64 -4.66 -3.89 6.14
CA LEU A 64 -4.63 -2.88 5.07
C LEU A 64 -5.29 -3.38 3.79
N VAL A 65 -5.29 -4.69 3.57
CA VAL A 65 -6.05 -5.34 2.50
C VAL A 65 -6.83 -6.51 3.08
N GLU A 66 -7.87 -6.92 2.38
CA GLU A 66 -8.61 -8.13 2.71
C GLU A 66 -8.55 -9.09 1.54
N ARG A 67 -8.18 -10.34 1.83
CA ARG A 67 -8.26 -11.43 0.86
C ARG A 67 -9.66 -12.02 0.87
N VAL A 68 -10.26 -12.17 -0.30
CA VAL A 68 -11.56 -12.83 -0.44
C VAL A 68 -11.37 -14.34 -0.37
N SER A 69 -11.87 -14.97 0.70
CA SER A 69 -11.80 -16.42 0.88
C SER A 69 -12.50 -17.16 -0.26
N GLY A 70 -11.74 -17.89 -1.06
CA GLY A 70 -12.24 -18.68 -2.20
C GLY A 70 -11.57 -18.31 -3.53
N GLU A 71 -10.96 -17.12 -3.62
CA GLU A 71 -10.26 -16.65 -4.82
C GLU A 71 -8.96 -15.94 -4.41
N ALA A 72 -7.99 -15.83 -5.33
CA ALA A 72 -6.77 -15.05 -5.11
C ALA A 72 -7.05 -13.54 -5.31
N VAL A 73 -8.18 -13.05 -4.82
CA VAL A 73 -8.64 -11.66 -4.96
C VAL A 73 -8.32 -10.91 -3.68
N TYR A 74 -7.73 -9.72 -3.86
CA TYR A 74 -7.38 -8.81 -2.77
C TYR A 74 -8.10 -7.49 -2.99
N ARG A 75 -8.72 -6.98 -1.93
CA ARG A 75 -9.33 -5.64 -1.89
C ARG A 75 -8.60 -4.76 -0.89
N VAL A 76 -8.46 -3.47 -1.20
CA VAL A 76 -7.94 -2.53 -0.21
C VAL A 76 -9.01 -2.21 0.84
N THR A 77 -8.61 -2.06 2.10
CA THR A 77 -9.49 -1.56 3.16
C THR A 77 -9.40 -0.04 3.26
N ASP A 78 -10.30 0.59 4.02
CA ASP A 78 -10.18 2.01 4.31
C ASP A 78 -8.85 2.34 5.01
N ALA A 79 -8.37 1.44 5.90
CA ALA A 79 -7.08 1.58 6.55
C ALA A 79 -5.90 1.48 5.56
N GLY A 80 -5.98 0.62 4.54
CA GLY A 80 -4.97 0.54 3.48
C GLY A 80 -4.91 1.80 2.61
N ARG A 81 -6.06 2.44 2.38
CA ARG A 81 -6.14 3.73 1.69
C ARG A 81 -5.56 4.86 2.53
N ASP A 82 -5.88 4.91 3.82
CA ASP A 82 -5.36 5.92 4.76
C ASP A 82 -3.85 5.75 5.04
N ALA A 83 -3.35 4.52 4.89
CA ALA A 83 -1.92 4.24 5.04
C ALA A 83 -1.08 4.75 3.86
N LEU A 84 -1.69 4.99 2.69
CA LEU A 84 -1.03 5.73 1.62
C LEU A 84 -0.87 7.18 2.08
N ARG A 85 0.38 7.65 2.15
CA ARG A 85 0.69 9.05 2.46
C ARG A 85 -0.05 9.97 1.48
N ASP A 86 -0.54 11.13 1.97
CA ASP A 86 -1.16 12.17 1.13
C ASP A 86 -0.29 12.59 -0.09
N ASP A 87 1.04 12.43 0.00
CA ASP A 87 1.98 12.72 -1.08
C ASP A 87 2.16 11.58 -2.11
N CYS A 88 1.50 10.43 -1.92
CA CYS A 88 1.58 9.31 -2.86
C CYS A 88 0.64 9.57 -4.05
N PRO A 89 1.16 9.75 -5.28
CA PRO A 89 0.31 9.96 -6.43
C PRO A 89 -0.64 8.76 -6.60
N ARG A 90 -1.92 9.06 -6.83
CA ARG A 90 -2.90 8.05 -7.27
C ARG A 90 -2.31 7.33 -8.48
N TRP A 91 -2.46 6.00 -8.54
CA TRP A 91 -1.87 5.16 -9.58
C TRP A 91 -2.15 5.64 -11.03
N SER A 92 -3.26 6.36 -11.21
CA SER A 92 -3.73 6.93 -12.48
C SER A 92 -3.46 8.45 -12.68
N ASP A 93 -2.50 9.07 -11.98
CA ASP A 93 -2.05 10.47 -12.21
C ASP A 93 -0.69 10.55 -12.93
#